data_AF-A0A5N6PYT6-F1
#
_entry.id   AF-A0A5N6PYT6-F1
#
_cell.length_a   1.000
_cell.length_b   1.000
_cell.length_c   1.000
_cell.angle_alpha   90.00
_cell.angle_beta   90.00
_cell.angle_gamma   90.00
#
_symmetry.space_group_name_H-M   'P 1'
#
loop_
_entity.id
_entity.type
_entity.pdbx_description
1 polymer ?
#
loop_
_entity_poly.entity_id
_entity_poly.type
_entity_poly.pdbx_seq_one_letter_code
_entity_poly.pdbx_strand_id
1 'polypeptide(L)'
;MKPKVFKRPRLRKVEQDWNPFFKFWFYDDRTSEGVIVLKQDDNWRVIRMLDPIWIVNCSKDDVDLLNTAEIYAEEGYHDVGY
;
A
#
# COMPACT_ATOMS: atom_id res chain seq x y z
N MET A 1 -24.00 -4.47 25.13
CA MET A 1 -23.54 -5.44 24.11
C MET A 1 -22.02 -5.36 24.06
N LYS A 2 -21.27 -6.44 24.37
CA LYS A 2 -19.80 -6.40 24.28
C LYS A 2 -19.39 -6.49 22.81
N PRO A 3 -18.47 -5.64 22.32
CA PRO A 3 -17.96 -5.76 20.95
C PRO A 3 -17.36 -7.15 20.75
N LYS A 4 -17.74 -7.84 19.67
CA LYS A 4 -16.98 -9.01 19.20
C LYS A 4 -15.66 -8.49 18.68
N VAL A 5 -14.61 -8.58 19.50
CA VAL A 5 -13.25 -8.27 19.07
C VAL A 5 -12.82 -9.35 18.10
N PHE A 6 -12.57 -9.00 16.84
CA PHE A 6 -11.93 -9.91 15.90
C PHE A 6 -10.54 -10.25 16.43
N LYS A 7 -10.21 -11.54 16.49
CA LYS A 7 -8.83 -11.98 16.72
C LYS A 7 -7.94 -11.31 15.67
N ARG A 8 -6.78 -10.77 16.07
CA ARG A 8 -5.84 -10.08 15.16
C ARG A 8 -5.77 -10.84 13.84
N PRO A 9 -6.13 -10.22 12.70
CA PRO A 9 -6.00 -10.87 11.41
C PRO A 9 -4.56 -11.35 11.24
N ARG A 10 -4.37 -12.53 10.65
CA ARG A 10 -3.03 -12.95 10.23
C ARG A 10 -2.66 -12.07 9.03
N LEU A 11 -1.98 -10.97 9.33
CA LEU A 11 -1.51 -10.05 8.30
C LEU A 11 -0.51 -10.79 7.43
N ARG A 12 -0.69 -10.71 6.11
CA ARG A 12 0.36 -11.16 5.19
C ARG A 12 1.56 -10.24 5.40
N LYS A 13 2.76 -10.83 5.42
CA LYS A 13 3.98 -10.03 5.39
C LYS A 13 3.99 -9.26 4.07
N VAL A 14 4.07 -7.95 4.18
CA VAL A 14 4.30 -7.08 3.04
C VAL A 14 5.80 -7.04 2.80
N GLU A 15 6.20 -6.90 1.55
CA GLU A 15 7.58 -6.60 1.19
C GLU A 15 8.03 -5.30 1.88
N GLN A 16 9.29 -5.23 2.29
CA GLN A 16 9.90 -4.08 2.94
C GLN A 16 11.06 -3.57 2.10
N ASP A 17 11.46 -2.32 2.35
CA ASP A 17 12.61 -1.66 1.74
C ASP A 17 12.45 -1.51 0.22
N TRP A 18 11.21 -1.31 -0.22
CA TRP A 18 10.85 -1.07 -1.61
C TRP A 18 10.97 0.41 -2.01
N ASN A 19 11.22 1.30 -1.05
CA ASN A 19 11.37 2.74 -1.29
C ASN A 19 12.28 3.13 -2.49
N PRO A 20 13.38 2.41 -2.84
CA PRO A 20 14.22 2.81 -3.98
C PRO A 20 13.50 2.68 -5.33
N PHE A 21 12.47 1.84 -5.39
CA PHE A 21 11.69 1.55 -6.59
C PHE A 21 10.39 2.35 -6.67
N PHE A 22 10.09 3.15 -5.65
CA PHE A 22 8.84 3.89 -5.55
C PHE A 22 8.65 4.87 -6.72
N LYS A 23 7.42 4.95 -7.21
CA LYS A 23 6.99 5.95 -8.20
C LYS A 23 5.87 6.82 -7.67
N PHE A 24 4.79 6.20 -7.21
CA PHE A 24 3.66 6.88 -6.58
C PHE A 24 2.79 5.85 -5.88
N TRP A 25 1.79 6.33 -5.15
CA TRP A 25 0.76 5.49 -4.59
C TRP A 25 -0.60 6.17 -4.71
N PHE A 26 -1.65 5.36 -4.72
CA PHE A 26 -3.02 5.83 -4.73
C PHE A 26 -3.89 4.95 -3.84
N TYR A 27 -5.10 5.42 -3.52
CA TYR A 27 -6.09 4.64 -2.80
C TYR A 27 -7.09 4.04 -3.79
N ASP A 28 -7.22 2.72 -3.81
CA ASP A 28 -8.25 2.00 -4.55
C ASP A 28 -9.49 1.88 -3.65
N ASP A 29 -10.51 2.69 -3.94
CA ASP A 29 -11.75 2.74 -3.18
C ASP A 29 -12.60 1.47 -3.30
N ARG A 30 -12.50 0.77 -4.43
CA ARG A 30 -13.25 -0.46 -4.70
C ARG A 30 -12.79 -1.60 -3.80
N THR A 31 -11.49 -1.70 -3.57
CA THR A 31 -10.90 -2.74 -2.70
C THR A 31 -10.58 -2.22 -1.31
N SER A 32 -10.67 -0.91 -1.08
CA SER A 32 -10.26 -0.23 0.15
C SER A 32 -8.78 -0.48 0.49
N GLU A 33 -7.92 -0.43 -0.54
CA GLU A 33 -6.48 -0.72 -0.43
C GLU A 33 -5.64 0.49 -0.85
N GLY A 34 -4.53 0.71 -0.14
CA GLY A 34 -3.42 1.51 -0.65
C GLY A 34 -2.63 0.71 -1.67
N VAL A 35 -2.45 1.27 -2.86
CA VAL A 35 -1.71 0.65 -3.97
C VAL A 35 -0.43 1.41 -4.20
N ILE A 36 0.70 0.76 -3.92
CA ILE A 36 2.04 1.32 -4.16
C ILE A 36 2.49 0.85 -5.53
N VAL A 37 2.86 1.79 -6.39
CA VAL A 37 3.41 1.52 -7.72
C VAL A 37 4.94 1.62 -7.67
N LEU A 38 5.57 0.53 -8.09
CA LEU A 38 7.02 0.36 -8.09
C LEU A 38 7.52 0.13 -9.52
N LYS A 39 8.73 0.62 -9.79
CA LYS A 39 9.46 0.30 -11.03
C LYS A 39 10.90 -0.08 -10.70
N GLN A 40 11.27 -1.29 -11.08
CA GLN A 40 12.63 -1.82 -10.99
C GLN A 40 13.08 -2.22 -12.40
N ASP A 41 14.12 -1.56 -12.89
CA ASP A 41 14.55 -1.64 -14.30
C ASP A 41 13.37 -1.32 -15.24
N ASP A 42 13.03 -2.23 -16.16
CA ASP A 42 11.88 -2.11 -17.06
C ASP A 42 10.60 -2.77 -16.52
N ASN A 43 10.64 -3.34 -15.32
CA ASN A 43 9.51 -4.05 -14.72
C ASN A 43 8.69 -3.13 -13.82
N TRP A 44 7.40 -3.02 -14.13
CA TRP A 44 6.40 -2.40 -13.26
C TRP A 44 5.73 -3.45 -12.39
N ARG A 45 5.50 -3.12 -11.12
CA ARG A 45 4.76 -3.97 -10.19
C ARG A 45 4.06 -3.16 -9.12
N VAL A 46 3.07 -3.76 -8.48
CA VAL A 46 2.30 -3.13 -7.41
C VAL A 46 2.36 -3.91 -6.11
N ILE A 47 2.36 -3.19 -4.99
CA ILE A 47 2.08 -3.74 -3.66
C ILE A 47 0.71 -3.21 -3.24
N ARG A 48 -0.22 -4.12 -2.91
CA ARG A 48 -1.55 -3.78 -2.42
C ARG A 48 -1.64 -4.05 -0.92
N MET A 49 -2.10 -3.07 -0.17
CA MET A 49 -2.17 -3.15 1.29
C MET A 49 -3.52 -2.63 1.79
N LEU A 50 -4.11 -3.33 2.74
CA LEU A 50 -5.27 -2.81 3.46
C LEU A 50 -4.84 -1.59 4.29
N ASP A 51 -5.65 -0.53 4.29
CA ASP A 51 -5.45 0.62 5.16
C ASP A 51 -6.08 0.37 6.55
N PRO A 52 -5.38 0.56 7.70
CA PRO A 52 -4.03 1.08 7.92
C PRO A 52 -2.96 0.01 8.23
N ILE A 53 -3.04 -1.17 7.61
CA ILE A 53 -2.14 -2.30 7.90
C ILE A 53 -0.68 -2.00 7.51
N TRP A 54 -0.44 -1.03 6.62
CA TRP A 54 0.91 -0.58 6.24
C TRP A 54 1.75 -0.10 7.43
N ILE A 55 1.13 0.49 8.45
CA ILE A 55 1.82 1.01 9.65
C ILE A 55 2.61 -0.08 10.40
N VAL A 56 2.14 -1.34 10.35
CA VAL A 56 2.76 -2.44 11.10
C VAL A 56 3.60 -3.38 10.24
N ASN A 57 3.56 -3.22 8.92
CA ASN A 57 4.18 -4.15 7.97
C ASN A 57 5.25 -3.53 7.06
N CYS A 58 5.35 -2.20 7.00
CA CYS A 58 6.40 -1.49 6.26
C CYS A 58 7.63 -1.22 7.13
N SER A 59 8.80 -1.02 6.51
CA SER A 59 9.96 -0.49 7.25
C SER A 59 9.72 0.98 7.62
N LYS A 60 10.54 1.54 8.52
CA LYS A 60 10.40 2.94 8.92
C LYS A 60 10.53 3.88 7.73
N ASP A 61 11.49 3.61 6.86
CA ASP A 61 11.77 4.45 5.69
C ASP A 61 10.63 4.40 4.67
N ASP A 62 10.02 3.23 4.48
CA ASP A 62 8.83 3.05 3.65
C ASP A 62 7.63 3.85 4.20
N VAL A 63 7.43 3.85 5.53
CA VAL A 63 6.38 4.63 6.20
C VAL A 63 6.62 6.13 6.05
N ASP A 64 7.85 6.58 6.27
CA ASP A 64 8.24 7.99 6.15
C ASP A 64 8.05 8.49 4.70
N LEU A 65 8.34 7.64 3.70
CA LEU A 65 8.06 7.93 2.30
C LEU A 65 6.56 8.08 2.01
N LEU A 66 5.72 7.14 2.47
CA LEU A 66 4.26 7.22 2.25
C LEU A 66 3.63 8.44 2.93
N ASN A 67 4.14 8.84 4.10
CA ASN A 67 3.68 10.02 4.82
C ASN A 67 4.05 11.34 4.13
N THR A 68 5.09 11.34 3.29
CA THR A 68 5.59 12.55 2.61
C THR A 68 5.20 12.62 1.14
N ALA A 69 4.87 11.48 0.52
CA ALA A 69 4.42 11.41 -0.85
C ALA A 69 2.95 11.85 -0.98
N GLU A 70 2.67 12.78 -1.89
CA GLU A 70 1.30 13.11 -2.28
C GLU A 70 0.60 11.86 -2.82
N ILE A 71 -0.66 11.66 -2.39
CA ILE A 71 -1.50 10.59 -2.90
C ILE A 71 -1.91 10.96 -4.31
N TYR A 72 -1.59 10.10 -5.27
CA TYR A 72 -2.05 10.29 -6.64
C TYR A 72 -3.56 10.03 -6.68
N ALA A 73 -4.34 11.10 -6.83
CA ALA A 73 -5.79 11.06 -6.94
C ALA A 73 -6.19 11.62 -8.31
N GLU A 74 -5.90 10.88 -9.38
CA GLU A 74 -6.62 11.13 -10.63
C GLU A 74 -8.03 10.56 -10.51
N GLU A 75 -9.04 11.34 -10.90
CA GLU A 75 -10.42 10.88 -11.02
C GLU A 75 -10.48 9.69 -11.99
N GLY A 76 -10.65 8.48 -11.48
CA GLY A 76 -10.85 7.29 -12.31
C GLY A 76 -10.16 6.03 -11.81
N TYR A 77 -10.54 4.91 -12.42
CA TYR A 77 -9.97 3.60 -12.17
C TYR A 77 -8.58 3.49 -12.82
N HIS A 78 -7.56 3.19 -12.01
CA HIS A 78 -6.20 2.94 -12.48
C HIS A 78 -5.99 1.44 -12.67
N ASP A 79 -6.07 0.97 -13.92
CA ASP A 79 -5.74 -0.43 -14.26
C ASP A 79 -4.22 -0.62 -14.17
N VAL A 80 -3.78 -1.13 -13.01
CA VAL A 80 -2.36 -1.40 -12.71
C VAL A 80 -2.03 -2.89 -12.72
N GLY A 81 -2.89 -3.71 -13.34
CA GLY A 81 -2.64 -5.13 -13.60
C GLY A 81 -2.92 -6.08 -12.41
N TYR A 82 -3.44 -7.27 -12.74
CA TYR A 82 -3.55 -8.46 -11.87
C TYR A 82 -2.45 -9.47 -12.19
#